data_AF-A0A564SBP4-F1
#
_entry.id   AF-A0A564SBP4-F1
#
_cell.length_a   1.000
_cell.length_b   1.000
_cell.length_c   1.000
_cell.angle_alpha   90.00
_cell.angle_beta   90.00
_cell.angle_gamma   90.00
#
_symmetry.space_group_name_H-M   'P 1'
#
loop_
_entity.id
_entity.type
_entity.pdbx_description
1 polymer ?
#
loop_
_entity_poly.entity_id
_entity_poly.type
_entity_poly.pdbx_seq_one_letter_code
_entity_poly.pdbx_strand_id
1 'polypeptide(L)' 'MWEVRVTQKYTSDYGIDLEETAVFRVSNLTKAGVIVDIFKEYGIGKMSYSITQKQEEEDNE' A
#
# COMPACT_ATOMS: atom_id res chain seq x y z
N MET A 1 -1.05 14.42 5.13
CA MET A 1 -1.43 13.37 4.15
C MET A 1 -1.12 11.97 4.70
N TRP A 2 -1.86 10.93 4.31
CA TRP A 2 -1.55 9.53 4.70
C TRP A 2 -0.95 8.77 3.51
N GLU A 3 0.15 8.05 3.72
CA GLU A 3 0.78 7.17 2.75
C GLU A 3 0.47 5.70 3.10
N VAL A 4 0.03 4.92 2.13
CA VAL A 4 -0.18 3.48 2.25
C VAL A 4 0.80 2.79 1.32
N ARG A 5 1.59 1.86 1.86
CA ARG A 5 2.41 0.95 1.06
C ARG A 5 1.85 -0.46 1.20
N VAL A 6 1.65 -1.12 0.07
CA VAL A 6 1.26 -2.53 0.03
C VAL A 6 2.29 -3.28 -0.77
N THR A 7 2.87 -4.32 -0.19
CA THR A 7 3.80 -5.23 -0.85
C THR A 7 3.14 -6.59 -1.00
N GLN A 8 3.18 -7.16 -2.21
CA GLN A 8 2.64 -8.48 -2.52
C GLN A 8 3.75 -9.37 -3.04
N LYS A 9 3.83 -10.59 -2.52
CA LYS A 9 4.76 -11.62 -3.00
C LYS A 9 3.99 -12.81 -3.53
N TYR A 10 4.18 -13.16 -4.79
CA TYR A 10 3.42 -14.20 -5.46
C TYR A 10 4.28 -14.90 -6.52
N THR A 11 3.95 -16.16 -6.82
CA THR A 11 4.57 -16.89 -7.93
C THR A 11 3.71 -16.69 -9.18
N SER A 12 4.32 -16.19 -10.26
CA SER A 12 3.66 -16.05 -11.57
C SER A 12 3.31 -17.40 -12.18
N ASP A 13 2.46 -17.40 -13.20
CA ASP A 13 2.09 -18.60 -13.98
C ASP A 13 3.31 -19.31 -14.61
N TYR A 14 4.43 -18.60 -14.78
CA TYR A 14 5.70 -19.14 -15.29
C TYR A 14 6.60 -19.74 -14.18
N GLY A 15 6.11 -19.81 -12.94
CA GLY A 15 6.86 -20.35 -11.80
C GLY A 15 7.91 -19.40 -11.23
N ILE A 16 7.86 -18.11 -11.59
CA ILE A 16 8.81 -17.08 -11.12
C ILE A 16 8.22 -16.39 -9.90
N ASP A 17 8.97 -16.34 -8.80
CA ASP A 17 8.60 -15.57 -7.61
C ASP A 17 8.81 -14.08 -7.84
N LEU A 18 7.76 -13.30 -7.61
CA LEU A 18 7.69 -11.86 -7.80
C LEU A 18 7.38 -11.15 -6.49
N GLU A 19 7.87 -9.93 -6.37
CA GLU A 19 7.57 -9.00 -5.28
C GLU A 19 7.23 -7.64 -5.89
N GLU A 20 6.02 -7.14 -5.60
CA GLU A 20 5.52 -5.86 -6.09
C GLU A 20 5.15 -4.96 -4.93
N THR A 21 5.45 -3.66 -5.04
CA THR A 21 5.06 -2.66 -4.03
C THR A 21 4.30 -1.52 -4.67
N ALA A 22 3.06 -1.31 -4.22
CA ALA A 22 2.23 -0.18 -4.59
C ALA A 22 2.22 0.88 -3.47
N VAL A 23 2.28 2.16 -3.85
CA VAL A 23 2.27 3.30 -2.91
C VAL A 23 1.12 4.24 -3.25
N PHE A 24 0.29 4.54 -2.26
CA PHE A 24 -0.87 5.42 -2.38
C PHE A 24 -0.77 6.58 -1.40
N ARG A 25 -1.33 7.73 -1.77
CA ARG A 25 -1.45 8.89 -0.90
C ARG A 25 -2.91 9.32 -0.81
N VAL A 26 -3.42 9.46 0.40
CA VAL A 26 -4.83 9.75 0.66
C VAL A 26 -4.98 10.82 1.74
N SER A 27 -6.11 11.53 1.70
CA SER A 27 -6.36 12.66 2.59
C SER A 27 -6.69 12.26 4.03
N ASN A 28 -7.15 11.02 4.27
CA ASN A 28 -7.55 10.57 5.61
C ASN A 28 -7.31 9.06 5.84
N LEU A 29 -7.31 8.67 7.12
CA LEU A 29 -7.05 7.30 7.55
C LEU A 29 -8.13 6.30 7.09
N THR A 30 -9.38 6.73 6.95
CA THR A 30 -10.47 5.86 6.44
C THR A 30 -10.19 5.39 5.02
N LYS A 31 -9.79 6.30 4.12
CA LYS A 31 -9.40 5.95 2.74
C LYS A 31 -8.16 5.06 2.72
N ALA A 32 -7.23 5.25 3.66
CA ALA A 32 -6.06 4.39 3.78
C ALA A 32 -6.46 2.95 4.15
N GLY A 33 -7.41 2.79 5.07
CA GLY A 33 -8.00 1.49 5.42
C GLY A 33 -8.68 0.80 4.23
N VAL A 34 -9.50 1.54 3.47
CA VAL A 34 -10.17 0.99 2.26
C VAL A 34 -9.18 0.41 1.26
N ILE A 35 -8.02 1.06 1.05
CA ILE A 35 -6.98 0.53 0.17
C ILE A 35 -6.47 -0.81 0.69
N VAL A 36 -6.14 -0.90 1.99
CA VAL A 36 -5.68 -2.15 2.60
C VAL A 36 -6.73 -3.26 2.47
N ASP A 37 -8.01 -2.95 2.67
CA ASP A 37 -9.09 -3.93 2.57
C ASP A 37 -9.25 -4.46 1.14
N ILE A 38 -9.11 -3.60 0.11
CA ILE A 38 -9.09 -4.03 -1.30
C ILE A 38 -7.97 -5.05 -1.55
N PHE A 39 -6.76 -4.81 -1.06
CA PHE A 39 -5.64 -5.75 -1.25
C PHE A 39 -5.79 -7.03 -0.40
N LYS A 40 -6.46 -6.97 0.75
CA LYS A 40 -6.78 -8.18 1.52
C LYS A 40 -7.81 -9.06 0.82
N GLU A 41 -8.78 -8.45 0.14
CA GLU A 41 -9.87 -9.17 -0.52
C GLU A 41 -9.50 -9.65 -1.93
N TYR A 42 -8.80 -8.81 -2.70
CA TYR A 42 -8.52 -9.03 -4.12
C TYR A 42 -7.03 -9.21 -4.45
N GLY A 43 -6.16 -9.05 -3.45
CA GLY A 43 -4.73 -9.20 -3.66
C GLY A 43 -4.29 -10.65 -3.91
N ILE A 44 -3.11 -10.79 -4.50
CA ILE A 44 -2.49 -12.08 -4.81
C ILE A 44 -1.32 -12.36 -3.88
N GLY A 45 -1.13 -13.65 -3.58
CA GLY A 45 -0.01 -14.13 -2.79
C GLY A 45 0.03 -13.62 -1.34
N LYS A 46 1.25 -13.47 -0.80
CA LYS A 46 1.47 -12.97 0.56
C LYS A 46 1.56 -11.46 0.55
N MET A 47 0.68 -10.83 1.32
CA MET A 47 0.61 -9.37 1.46
C MET A 47 1.27 -8.90 2.76
N SER A 48 2.01 -7.79 2.69
CA SER A 48 2.33 -6.93 3.83
C SER A 48 1.94 -5.49 3.50
N TYR A 49 1.66 -4.69 4.53
CA TYR A 49 1.31 -3.29 4.33
C TYR A 49 1.80 -2.40 5.47
N SER A 50 1.95 -1.12 5.18
CA SER A 50 2.17 -0.07 6.18
C SER A 50 1.35 1.16 5.85
N ILE A 51 0.87 1.83 6.90
CA ILE A 51 0.16 3.11 6.82
C ILE A 51 0.95 4.11 7.65
N THR A 52 1.39 5.21 7.05
CA THR A 52 2.13 6.26 7.73
C THR A 52 1.49 7.62 7.50
N GLN A 53 1.48 8.48 8.52
CA GLN A 53 1.07 9.86 8.37
C GLN A 53 2.30 10.67 7.95
N LYS A 54 2.24 11.29 6.76
CA LYS A 54 3.16 12.36 6.40
C LYS A 54 2.55 13.68 6.89
N GLN A 55 3.20 14.31 7.85
CA GLN A 55 3.06 15.73 8.04
C GLN A 55 3.57 16.37 6.74
N GLU A 56 2.74 17.18 6.10
CA GLU A 56 3.27 18.12 5.12
C GLU A 56 4.15 19.05 5.95
N GLU A 57 5.45 19.07 5.66
CA GLU A 57 6.29 20.17 6.14
C GLU A 57 5.58 21.43 5.62
N GLU A 58 5.08 22.26 6.54
CA GLU A 58 4.75 23.63 6.19
C GLU A 58 6.05 24.21 5.64
N ASP A 59 6.12 24.41 4.33
CA ASP A 59 7.05 25.33 3.69
C ASP A 59 6.83 26.68 4.40
N ASN A 60 7.60 26.91 5.47
CA ASN A 60 7.72 28.21 6.09
C ASN A 60 8.44 29.10 5.08
N GLU A 61 7.65 30.00 4.48
CA GLU A 61 7.98 31.24 3.72
C GLU A 61 9.44 31.50 3.32
#